data_AF-A0A2A4K2P6-F1
#
_entry.id   AF-A0A2A4K2P6-F1
#
_cell.length_a   1.000
_cell.length_b   1.000
_cell.length_c   1.000
_cell.angle_alpha   90.00
_cell.angle_beta   90.00
_cell.angle_gamma   90.00
#
_symmetry.space_group_name_H-M   'P 1'
#
loop_
_entity.id
_entity.type
_entity.pdbx_description
1 polymer ?
#
loop_
_entity_poly.entity_id
_entity_poly.type
_entity_poly.pdbx_seq_one_letter_code
_entity_poly.pdbx_strand_id
1 'polypeptide(L)'
;MSSQLIDKFKQLDAYAKTLEDFRIKTATGAAITVTGGLIMMLLFLSELYTYMSPNISEELFVDTSRGHKLRINLDIIVPTISCNYLVLDAMDSSGEQHLQMEQNIHKRRLDLNGNPIEEPKKQEIATSTTIKQNTSEVALVECGSCYGAALNESQCCNTCEEVKEAYRLRRWALPDLSTIEQCKNDDSIEKTNLALKEGCQIYGYMEVNRVGGSFHIAPGKSFTINHVHVHDVQPYSSSVFNTTHFIKHLSFGTDIEGANTAPLDGINGVAKEGK
;
A
#
# COMPACT_ATOMS: atom_id res chain seq x y z
N MET A 1 -28.13 -56.07 10.42
CA MET A 1 -26.99 -55.27 10.94
C MET A 1 -27.25 -54.66 12.32
N SER A 2 -28.46 -54.18 12.64
CA SER A 2 -28.76 -53.59 13.96
C SER A 2 -28.63 -54.57 15.16
N SER A 3 -29.02 -55.85 15.02
CA SER A 3 -28.93 -56.82 16.12
C SER A 3 -27.50 -57.11 16.59
N GLN A 4 -26.56 -57.24 15.65
CA GLN A 4 -25.15 -57.51 15.97
C GLN A 4 -24.46 -56.34 16.69
N LEU A 5 -24.88 -55.10 16.44
CA LEU A 5 -24.38 -53.92 17.15
C LEU A 5 -24.92 -53.86 18.58
N ILE A 6 -26.20 -54.17 18.78
CA ILE A 6 -26.84 -54.20 20.10
C ILE A 6 -26.19 -55.27 21.00
N ASP A 7 -25.87 -56.43 20.43
CA ASP A 7 -25.19 -57.50 21.17
C ASP A 7 -23.75 -57.14 21.55
N LYS A 8 -23.05 -56.35 20.74
CA LYS A 8 -21.73 -55.78 21.11
C LYS A 8 -21.83 -54.68 22.16
N PHE A 9 -22.86 -53.83 22.11
CA PHE A 9 -23.10 -52.84 23.16
C PHE A 9 -23.45 -53.47 24.51
N LYS A 10 -24.14 -54.62 24.51
CA LYS A 10 -24.39 -55.39 25.74
C LYS A 10 -23.12 -55.88 26.44
N GLN A 11 -21.99 -55.99 25.72
CA GLN A 11 -20.69 -56.37 26.29
C GLN A 11 -19.95 -55.19 26.93
N LEU A 12 -20.37 -53.94 26.66
CA LEU A 12 -19.80 -52.71 27.23
C LEU A 12 -20.49 -52.28 28.54
N ASP A 13 -21.28 -53.16 29.15
CA ASP A 13 -22.00 -52.90 30.39
C ASP A 13 -21.15 -53.38 31.58
N ALA A 14 -20.57 -52.44 32.33
CA ALA A 14 -19.62 -52.71 33.41
C ALA A 14 -20.26 -53.28 34.70
N TYR A 15 -21.60 -53.34 34.78
CA TYR A 15 -22.32 -53.70 36.00
C TYR A 15 -23.11 -55.01 35.85
N ALA A 16 -23.09 -55.83 36.91
CA ALA A 16 -23.86 -57.07 36.98
C ALA A 16 -25.38 -56.78 36.99
N LYS A 17 -26.12 -57.41 36.07
CA LYS A 17 -27.58 -57.22 35.96
C LYS A 17 -28.32 -58.00 37.04
N THR A 18 -29.31 -57.35 37.64
CA THR A 18 -30.23 -58.00 38.58
C THR A 18 -31.19 -58.95 37.85
N LEU A 19 -31.64 -60.01 38.54
CA LEU A 19 -32.62 -60.97 38.03
C LEU A 19 -33.91 -60.24 37.61
N GLU A 20 -34.53 -60.65 36.49
CA GLU A 20 -35.68 -59.97 35.88
C GLU A 20 -36.89 -59.88 36.83
N ASP A 21 -37.03 -60.82 37.78
CA ASP A 21 -38.15 -60.88 38.74
C ASP A 21 -38.14 -59.75 39.78
N PHE A 22 -37.01 -59.07 39.98
CA PHE A 22 -36.90 -57.91 40.87
C PHE A 22 -36.87 -56.57 40.10
N ARG A 23 -37.10 -56.58 38.79
CA ARG A 23 -36.95 -55.41 37.91
C ARG A 23 -38.30 -54.93 37.39
N ILE A 24 -38.83 -53.86 37.98
CA ILE A 24 -40.02 -53.18 37.47
C ILE A 24 -39.61 -52.21 36.37
N LYS A 25 -39.97 -52.52 35.11
CA LYS A 25 -39.72 -51.65 33.95
C LYS A 25 -40.86 -50.63 33.83
N THR A 26 -40.61 -49.35 34.06
CA THR A 26 -41.60 -48.27 33.88
C THR A 26 -41.30 -47.46 32.63
N ALA A 27 -42.33 -47.16 31.82
CA ALA A 27 -42.18 -46.36 30.60
C ALA A 27 -41.75 -44.91 30.90
N THR A 28 -42.25 -44.35 32.00
CA THR A 28 -41.85 -43.02 32.52
C THR A 28 -40.38 -42.98 32.93
N GLY A 29 -39.88 -44.04 33.59
CA GLY A 29 -38.46 -44.14 33.93
C GLY A 29 -37.57 -44.14 32.70
N ALA A 30 -37.94 -44.90 31.67
CA ALA A 30 -37.23 -44.92 30.39
C ALA A 30 -37.23 -43.55 29.69
N ALA A 31 -38.37 -42.84 29.68
CA ALA A 31 -38.46 -41.50 29.11
C ALA A 31 -37.54 -40.50 29.82
N ILE A 32 -37.48 -40.54 31.16
CA ILE A 32 -36.60 -39.68 31.96
C ILE A 32 -35.12 -39.99 31.67
N THR A 33 -34.73 -41.27 31.58
CA THR A 33 -33.34 -41.65 31.28
C THR A 33 -32.92 -41.20 29.88
N VAL A 34 -33.77 -41.37 28.87
CA VAL A 34 -33.48 -40.91 27.49
C VAL A 34 -33.36 -39.39 27.44
N THR A 35 -34.29 -38.68 28.08
CA THR A 35 -34.28 -37.21 28.11
C THR A 35 -33.04 -36.68 28.85
N GLY A 36 -32.69 -37.27 30.00
CA GLY A 36 -31.50 -36.90 30.75
C GLY A 36 -30.19 -37.19 30.00
N GLY A 37 -30.10 -38.32 29.29
CA GLY A 37 -28.97 -38.65 28.43
C GLY A 37 -28.81 -37.66 27.27
N LEU A 38 -29.93 -37.25 26.66
CA LEU A 38 -29.92 -36.27 25.57
C LEU A 38 -29.48 -34.89 26.04
N ILE A 39 -29.95 -34.43 27.21
CA ILE A 39 -29.49 -33.18 27.82
C ILE A 39 -27.99 -33.25 28.16
N MET A 40 -27.53 -34.34 28.79
CA MET A 40 -26.11 -34.52 29.10
C MET A 40 -25.24 -34.52 27.84
N MET A 41 -25.69 -35.15 26.75
CA MET A 41 -24.97 -35.13 25.48
C MET A 41 -24.90 -33.72 24.88
N LEU A 42 -26.00 -32.97 24.91
CA LEU A 42 -26.02 -31.58 24.41
C LEU A 42 -25.09 -30.67 25.21
N LEU A 43 -25.12 -30.77 26.55
CA LEU A 43 -24.22 -30.01 27.41
C LEU A 43 -22.76 -30.37 27.16
N PHE A 44 -22.46 -31.67 27.01
CA PHE A 44 -21.10 -32.12 26.69
C PHE A 44 -20.60 -31.57 25.36
N LEU A 45 -21.43 -31.61 24.31
CA LEU A 45 -21.06 -31.05 23.00
C LEU A 45 -20.87 -29.54 23.06
N SER A 46 -21.69 -28.82 23.83
CA SER A 46 -21.58 -27.39 24.04
C SER A 46 -20.27 -27.03 24.75
N GLU A 47 -19.96 -27.70 25.86
CA GLU A 47 -18.72 -27.47 26.60
C GLU A 47 -17.48 -27.86 25.79
N LEU A 48 -17.56 -28.95 25.01
CA LEU A 48 -16.49 -29.35 24.12
C LEU A 48 -16.23 -28.29 23.04
N TYR A 49 -17.29 -27.71 22.49
CA TYR A 49 -17.19 -26.63 21.51
C TYR A 49 -16.57 -25.37 22.13
N THR A 50 -17.01 -24.98 23.33
CA THR A 50 -16.43 -23.85 24.07
C THR A 50 -14.97 -24.09 24.42
N TYR A 51 -14.61 -25.32 24.84
CA TYR A 51 -13.24 -25.68 25.18
C TYR A 51 -12.31 -25.68 23.95
N MET A 52 -12.82 -26.09 22.78
CA MET A 52 -12.07 -26.00 21.53
C MET A 52 -12.01 -24.58 20.95
N SER A 53 -12.85 -23.65 21.44
CA SER A 53 -12.84 -22.26 20.99
C SER A 53 -11.77 -21.47 21.75
N PRO A 54 -10.81 -20.82 21.07
CA PRO A 54 -9.80 -20.01 21.73
C PRO A 54 -10.42 -18.74 22.34
N ASN A 55 -9.97 -18.37 23.54
CA ASN A 55 -10.29 -17.08 24.16
C ASN A 55 -9.25 -16.03 23.76
N ILE A 56 -9.70 -14.89 23.22
CA ILE A 56 -8.84 -13.76 22.86
C ILE A 56 -8.82 -12.80 24.06
N SER A 57 -7.64 -12.60 24.65
CA SER A 57 -7.41 -11.63 25.73
C SER A 57 -6.42 -10.56 25.27
N GLU A 58 -6.80 -9.29 25.39
CA GLU A 58 -5.96 -8.15 25.04
C GLU A 58 -5.19 -7.67 26.28
N GLU A 59 -3.86 -7.68 26.20
CA GLU A 59 -2.99 -7.19 27.27
C GLU A 59 -2.04 -6.10 26.74
N LEU A 60 -1.82 -5.07 27.57
CA LEU A 60 -0.89 -3.99 27.25
C LEU A 60 0.50 -4.38 27.75
N PHE A 61 1.45 -4.52 26.82
CA PHE A 61 2.85 -4.81 27.13
C PHE A 61 3.77 -3.69 26.63
N VAL A 62 4.86 -3.45 27.35
CA VAL A 62 5.90 -2.50 26.92
C VAL A 62 6.73 -3.15 25.84
N ASP A 63 6.65 -2.63 24.61
CA ASP A 63 7.46 -3.13 23.53
C ASP A 63 8.96 -2.86 23.76
N THR A 64 9.73 -3.91 23.99
CA THR A 64 11.18 -3.85 24.17
C THR A 64 11.95 -4.14 22.88
N SER A 65 11.26 -4.46 21.79
CA SER A 65 11.87 -4.77 20.49
C SER A 65 12.43 -3.49 19.85
N ARG A 66 13.75 -3.32 19.91
CA ARG A 66 14.44 -2.16 19.30
C ARG A 66 14.89 -2.52 17.88
N GLY A 67 14.65 -1.61 16.93
CA GLY A 67 15.23 -1.69 15.57
C GLY A 67 14.45 -2.50 14.54
N HIS A 68 13.22 -2.92 14.83
CA HIS A 68 12.37 -3.54 13.81
C HIS A 68 11.78 -2.47 12.88
N LYS A 69 11.84 -2.75 11.58
CA LYS A 69 11.09 -1.98 10.58
C LYS A 69 9.61 -2.38 10.62
N LEU A 70 8.75 -1.40 10.43
CA LEU A 70 7.31 -1.60 10.22
C LEU A 70 7.05 -1.68 8.73
N ARG A 71 6.39 -2.75 8.30
CA ARG A 71 5.90 -2.90 6.93
C ARG A 71 4.57 -2.17 6.80
N ILE A 72 4.44 -1.28 5.83
CA ILE A 72 3.16 -0.65 5.48
C ILE A 72 2.73 -1.23 4.14
N ASN A 73 1.57 -1.89 4.10
CA ASN A 73 0.99 -2.40 2.86
C ASN A 73 -0.05 -1.40 2.36
N LEU A 74 0.00 -1.08 1.07
CA LEU A 74 -0.90 -0.11 0.48
C LEU A 74 -1.35 -0.54 -0.91
N ASP A 75 -2.60 -0.24 -1.23
CA ASP A 75 -3.18 -0.22 -2.57
C ASP A 75 -4.11 0.99 -2.64
N ILE A 76 -3.68 2.04 -3.36
CA ILE A 76 -4.36 3.32 -3.45
C ILE A 76 -4.49 3.71 -4.92
N ILE A 77 -5.69 4.14 -5.31
CA ILE A 77 -5.99 4.62 -6.66
C ILE A 77 -6.19 6.13 -6.65
N VAL A 78 -5.49 6.81 -7.55
CA VAL A 78 -5.65 8.23 -7.87
C VAL A 78 -6.11 8.33 -9.33
N PRO A 79 -7.39 8.58 -9.63
CA PRO A 79 -7.94 8.43 -10.99
C PRO A 79 -7.60 9.55 -11.96
N THR A 80 -7.12 10.70 -11.48
CA THR A 80 -6.93 11.90 -12.31
C THR A 80 -5.47 12.39 -12.42
N ILE A 81 -4.52 11.62 -11.88
CA ILE A 81 -3.10 11.95 -11.91
C ILE A 81 -2.31 10.77 -12.46
N SER A 82 -1.48 10.99 -13.47
CA SER A 82 -0.63 9.96 -14.08
C SER A 82 0.46 9.47 -13.12
N CYS A 83 0.81 8.18 -13.21
CA CYS A 83 1.83 7.56 -12.38
C CYS A 83 3.23 8.18 -12.49
N ASN A 84 3.57 8.77 -13.64
CA ASN A 84 4.87 9.40 -13.86
C ASN A 84 5.01 10.72 -13.09
N TYR A 85 3.88 11.34 -12.75
CA TYR A 85 3.83 12.63 -12.07
C TYR A 85 3.54 12.49 -10.57
N LEU A 86 3.18 11.30 -10.11
CA LEU A 86 2.83 11.02 -8.73
C LEU A 86 4.04 10.43 -8.00
N VAL A 87 4.41 11.00 -6.85
CA VAL A 87 5.54 10.55 -6.02
C VAL A 87 5.02 10.07 -4.67
N LEU A 88 5.66 9.03 -4.14
CA LEU A 88 5.40 8.45 -2.83
C LEU A 88 6.67 8.63 -2.00
N ASP A 89 6.59 9.46 -0.96
CA ASP A 89 7.70 9.70 -0.04
C ASP A 89 7.29 9.28 1.38
N ALA A 90 8.21 8.77 2.19
CA ALA A 90 8.03 8.70 3.64
C ALA A 90 9.17 9.38 4.39
N MET A 91 8.79 9.99 5.51
CA MET A 91 9.67 10.73 6.40
C MET A 91 9.38 10.33 7.84
N ASP A 92 10.43 9.94 8.55
CA ASP A 92 10.36 9.65 9.97
C ASP A 92 10.59 10.91 10.81
N SER A 93 10.34 10.83 12.13
CA SER A 93 10.58 11.92 13.07
C SER A 93 12.04 12.37 13.15
N SER A 94 12.97 11.54 12.69
CA SER A 94 14.41 11.85 12.64
C SER A 94 14.78 12.62 11.36
N GLY A 95 13.84 12.74 10.42
CA GLY A 95 14.06 13.37 9.12
C GLY A 95 14.79 12.47 8.12
N GLU A 96 14.89 11.17 8.38
CA GLU A 96 15.43 10.21 7.42
C GLU A 96 14.43 10.03 6.27
N GLN A 97 14.90 10.24 5.03
CA GLN A 97 14.13 9.95 3.82
C GLN A 97 14.52 8.56 3.32
N HIS A 98 13.55 7.66 3.23
CA HIS A 98 13.81 6.32 2.73
C HIS A 98 13.81 6.32 1.18
N LEU A 99 14.96 6.57 0.56
CA LEU A 99 15.19 6.48 -0.90
C LEU A 99 15.21 5.03 -1.46
N GLN A 100 14.76 4.06 -0.66
CA GLN A 100 14.75 2.62 -0.98
C GLN A 100 13.33 2.03 -1.00
N MET A 101 12.30 2.87 -0.89
CA MET A 101 10.90 2.47 -0.90
C MET A 101 10.44 1.95 -2.28
N GLU A 102 11.22 2.23 -3.33
CA GLU A 102 10.86 2.05 -4.72
C GLU A 102 10.96 0.59 -5.19
N GLN A 103 11.67 -0.29 -4.47
CA GLN A 103 11.87 -1.67 -4.94
C GLN A 103 10.63 -2.58 -4.81
N ASN A 104 9.72 -2.25 -3.90
CA ASN A 104 8.55 -3.06 -3.54
C ASN A 104 7.20 -2.36 -3.84
N ILE A 105 7.26 -1.15 -4.40
CA ILE A 105 6.09 -0.38 -4.80
C ILE A 105 5.95 -0.44 -6.33
N HIS A 106 4.74 -0.74 -6.77
CA HIS A 106 4.36 -0.83 -8.17
C HIS A 106 3.39 0.29 -8.51
N LYS A 107 3.56 0.86 -9.71
CA LYS A 107 2.65 1.85 -10.26
C LYS A 107 2.03 1.31 -11.55
N ARG A 108 0.71 1.31 -11.61
CA ARG A 108 -0.05 0.89 -12.79
C ARG A 108 -0.84 2.06 -13.33
N ARG A 109 -0.61 2.39 -14.60
CA ARG A 109 -1.32 3.46 -15.31
C ARG A 109 -2.75 3.02 -15.57
N LEU A 110 -3.68 3.92 -15.27
CA LEU A 110 -5.10 3.74 -15.48
C LEU A 110 -5.63 4.77 -16.48
N ASP A 111 -6.68 4.41 -17.20
CA ASP A 111 -7.50 5.38 -17.93
C ASP A 111 -8.36 6.18 -16.92
N LEU A 112 -9.03 7.23 -17.42
CA LEU A 112 -9.94 8.05 -16.62
C LEU A 112 -11.18 7.27 -16.13
N ASN A 113 -11.43 6.08 -16.67
CA ASN A 113 -12.52 5.19 -16.28
C ASN A 113 -12.07 4.15 -15.22
N GLY A 114 -10.78 4.10 -14.86
CA GLY A 114 -10.20 3.16 -13.91
C GLY A 114 -9.70 1.83 -14.49
N ASN A 115 -9.66 1.68 -15.82
CA ASN A 115 -9.13 0.48 -16.48
C ASN A 115 -7.61 0.57 -16.67
N PRO A 116 -6.87 -0.55 -16.55
CA PRO A 116 -5.44 -0.55 -16.75
C PRO A 116 -5.08 -0.38 -18.24
N ILE A 117 -4.21 0.60 -18.55
CA ILE A 117 -3.72 0.87 -19.92
C ILE A 117 -2.51 0.00 -20.24
N GLU A 118 -1.68 -0.28 -19.24
CA GLU A 118 -0.38 -0.93 -19.40
C GLU A 118 -0.12 -1.93 -18.27
N GLU A 119 0.71 -2.93 -18.53
CA GLU A 119 1.19 -3.85 -17.49
C GLU A 119 1.97 -3.09 -16.40
N PRO A 120 1.87 -3.52 -15.13
CA PRO A 120 2.49 -2.80 -14.01
C PRO A 120 4.01 -2.77 -14.16
N LYS A 121 4.57 -1.58 -14.41
CA LYS A 121 6.01 -1.37 -14.39
C LYS A 121 6.47 -1.22 -12.94
N LYS A 122 7.55 -1.92 -12.57
CA LYS A 122 8.30 -1.56 -11.36
C LYS A 122 8.85 -0.15 -11.57
N GLN A 123 8.89 0.65 -10.50
CA GLN A 123 9.50 1.95 -10.56
C GLN A 123 11.02 1.75 -10.73
N GLU A 124 11.51 1.84 -11.96
CA GLU A 124 12.94 1.80 -12.23
C GLU A 124 13.57 3.09 -11.72
N ILE A 125 14.47 2.96 -10.76
CA ILE A 125 15.45 3.99 -10.47
C ILE A 125 16.21 4.21 -11.78
N ALA A 126 16.30 5.46 -12.24
CA ALA A 126 17.37 5.92 -13.11
C ALA A 126 18.71 5.75 -12.36
N THR A 127 19.11 4.51 -12.12
CA THR A 127 20.37 4.16 -11.49
C THR A 127 21.38 4.21 -12.62
N SER A 128 22.35 5.11 -12.48
CA SER A 128 23.46 5.32 -13.39
C SER A 128 23.04 5.72 -14.81
N THR A 129 23.26 6.99 -15.12
CA THR A 129 24.17 7.34 -16.22
C THR A 129 25.05 6.15 -16.58
N THR A 130 24.62 5.35 -17.56
CA THR A 130 25.59 4.68 -18.41
C THR A 130 26.27 5.84 -19.09
N ILE A 131 27.45 6.19 -18.58
CA ILE A 131 28.44 6.92 -19.35
C ILE A 131 28.69 6.02 -20.55
N LYS A 132 27.88 6.20 -21.60
CA LYS A 132 28.31 5.86 -22.94
C LYS A 132 29.50 6.78 -23.14
N GLN A 133 30.70 6.23 -22.95
CA GLN A 133 31.91 6.80 -23.51
C GLN A 133 31.73 6.76 -25.02
N ASN A 134 30.97 7.71 -25.56
CA ASN A 134 31.11 8.10 -26.93
C ASN A 134 32.37 8.95 -26.95
N THR A 135 33.38 8.40 -27.61
CA THR A 135 34.57 9.10 -28.07
C THR A 135 34.14 10.41 -28.71
N SER A 136 34.30 11.52 -28.00
CA SER A 136 34.01 12.85 -28.54
C SER A 136 35.10 13.18 -29.56
N GLU A 137 34.79 13.00 -30.84
CA GLU A 137 35.28 13.93 -31.83
C GLU A 137 34.85 15.34 -31.39
N VAL A 138 35.81 16.26 -31.38
CA VAL A 138 35.65 17.64 -30.93
C VAL A 138 34.74 18.37 -31.92
N ALA A 139 33.43 18.23 -31.73
CA ALA A 139 32.44 19.13 -32.29
C ALA A 139 32.40 20.39 -31.44
N LEU A 140 32.47 21.56 -32.09
CA LEU A 140 32.34 22.87 -31.47
C LEU A 140 31.00 22.91 -30.71
N VAL A 141 31.01 22.87 -29.38
CA VAL A 141 29.78 22.94 -28.58
C VAL A 141 29.29 24.39 -28.60
N GLU A 142 28.31 24.66 -29.45
CA GLU A 142 27.62 25.94 -29.50
C GLU A 142 26.83 26.12 -28.18
N CYS A 143 27.04 27.26 -27.50
CA CYS A 143 26.44 27.55 -26.20
C CYS A 143 24.92 27.73 -26.34
N GLY A 144 24.15 26.79 -25.81
CA GLY A 144 22.69 26.86 -25.81
C GLY A 144 22.16 27.99 -24.93
N SER A 145 21.05 28.61 -25.35
CA SER A 145 20.40 29.71 -24.63
C SER A 145 19.60 29.21 -23.43
N CYS A 146 19.76 29.85 -22.27
CA CYS A 146 18.90 29.64 -21.10
C CYS A 146 17.61 30.48 -21.14
N TYR A 147 17.23 31.07 -22.30
CA TYR A 147 16.02 31.88 -22.48
C TYR A 147 15.87 33.03 -21.45
N GLY A 148 16.99 33.63 -21.06
CA GLY A 148 17.02 34.74 -20.09
C GLY A 148 17.08 34.31 -18.62
N ALA A 149 17.03 33.01 -18.31
CA ALA A 149 17.12 32.50 -16.94
C ALA A 149 18.57 32.28 -16.43
N ALA A 150 19.59 32.53 -17.24
CA ALA A 150 21.00 32.41 -16.84
C ALA A 150 21.31 33.30 -15.61
N LEU A 151 22.02 32.76 -14.60
CA LEU A 151 22.45 33.53 -13.43
C LEU A 151 23.63 34.45 -13.76
N ASN A 152 24.54 33.97 -14.61
CA ASN A 152 25.72 34.68 -15.07
C ASN A 152 25.71 34.78 -16.60
N GLU A 153 26.36 35.80 -17.15
CA GLU A 153 26.48 35.98 -18.61
C GLU A 153 27.22 34.84 -19.32
N SER A 154 28.00 34.04 -18.58
CA SER A 154 28.73 32.87 -19.09
C SER A 154 28.01 31.54 -18.88
N GLN A 155 26.80 31.53 -18.29
CA GLN A 155 26.05 30.28 -18.08
C GLN A 155 25.31 29.89 -19.36
N CYS A 156 25.72 28.78 -19.97
CA CYS A 156 25.07 28.14 -21.10
C CYS A 156 24.12 27.04 -20.61
N CYS A 157 23.01 26.83 -21.34
CA CYS A 157 22.09 25.72 -21.10
C CYS A 157 21.99 24.86 -22.36
N ASN A 158 22.68 23.72 -22.34
CA ASN A 158 22.77 22.81 -23.47
C ASN A 158 21.76 21.66 -23.37
N THR A 159 21.29 21.33 -22.15
CA THR A 159 20.31 20.27 -21.92
C THR A 159 18.98 20.84 -21.41
N CYS A 160 17.87 20.11 -21.62
CA CYS A 160 16.55 20.50 -21.11
C CYS A 160 16.55 20.65 -19.58
N GLU A 161 17.26 19.76 -18.86
CA GLU A 161 17.36 19.83 -17.40
C GLU A 161 18.14 21.07 -16.93
N GLU A 162 19.19 21.49 -17.64
CA GLU A 162 19.89 22.76 -17.35
C GLU A 162 18.99 23.98 -17.52
N VAL A 163 18.15 24.02 -18.58
CA VAL A 163 17.16 25.09 -18.76
C VAL A 163 16.14 25.10 -17.63
N LYS A 164 15.59 23.92 -17.27
CA LYS A 164 14.67 23.76 -16.14
C LYS A 164 15.29 24.25 -14.83
N GLU A 165 16.54 23.88 -14.58
CA GLU A 165 17.26 24.28 -13.38
C GLU A 165 17.52 25.79 -13.33
N ALA A 166 17.87 26.43 -14.45
CA ALA A 166 18.06 27.88 -14.51
C ALA A 166 16.78 28.64 -14.13
N TYR A 167 15.64 28.23 -14.69
CA TYR A 167 14.32 28.80 -14.35
C TYR A 167 13.94 28.55 -12.90
N ARG A 168 14.21 27.35 -12.38
CA ARG A 168 13.97 26.97 -10.97
C ARG A 168 14.78 27.86 -10.02
N LEU A 169 16.06 28.08 -10.30
CA LEU A 169 16.93 28.94 -9.50
C LEU A 169 16.46 30.40 -9.52
N ARG A 170 15.94 30.87 -10.66
CA ARG A 170 15.31 32.19 -10.80
C ARG A 170 13.90 32.27 -10.19
N ARG A 171 13.29 31.13 -9.80
CA ARG A 171 11.90 31.01 -9.36
C ARG A 171 10.90 31.54 -10.40
N TRP A 172 11.22 31.39 -11.67
CA TRP A 172 10.32 31.73 -12.77
C TRP A 172 9.48 30.52 -13.15
N ALA A 173 8.28 30.78 -13.66
CA ALA A 173 7.47 29.73 -14.26
C ALA A 173 8.12 29.32 -15.59
N LEU A 174 8.33 28.02 -15.77
CA LEU A 174 8.79 27.48 -17.05
C LEU A 174 7.76 27.79 -18.15
N PRO A 175 8.19 28.35 -19.30
CA PRO A 175 7.33 28.45 -20.47
C PRO A 175 7.03 27.05 -20.99
N ASP A 176 6.06 26.94 -21.90
CA ASP A 176 5.70 25.67 -22.52
C ASP A 176 6.96 24.99 -23.11
N LEU A 177 7.21 23.75 -22.68
CA LEU A 177 8.42 22.99 -23.03
C LEU A 177 8.54 22.79 -24.56
N SER A 178 7.43 22.87 -25.30
CA SER A 178 7.42 22.82 -26.76
C SER A 178 8.19 23.97 -27.43
N THR A 179 8.29 25.10 -26.74
CA THR A 179 8.98 26.31 -27.23
C THR A 179 10.49 26.27 -27.03
N ILE A 180 10.97 25.39 -26.14
CA ILE A 180 12.38 25.24 -25.77
C ILE A 180 13.00 24.17 -26.68
N GLU A 181 14.01 24.56 -27.47
CA GLU A 181 14.63 23.67 -28.44
C GLU A 181 15.31 22.47 -27.79
N GLN A 182 15.98 22.70 -26.67
CA GLN A 182 16.66 21.68 -25.87
C GLN A 182 15.72 20.63 -25.29
N CYS A 183 14.40 20.91 -25.22
CA CYS A 183 13.40 20.03 -24.62
C CYS A 183 12.56 19.24 -25.64
N LYS A 184 12.61 19.56 -26.95
CA LYS A 184 11.73 18.97 -27.97
C LYS A 184 11.79 17.43 -28.07
N ASN A 185 12.95 16.84 -27.77
CA ASN A 185 13.18 15.39 -27.86
C ASN A 185 13.16 14.71 -26.47
N ASP A 186 12.74 15.42 -25.43
CA ASP A 186 12.72 14.88 -24.07
C ASP A 186 11.36 14.22 -23.78
N ASP A 187 11.39 12.95 -23.38
CA ASP A 187 10.24 12.17 -22.89
C ASP A 187 9.45 12.90 -21.79
N SER A 188 10.07 13.89 -21.13
CA SER A 188 9.41 14.72 -20.13
C SER A 188 8.20 15.50 -20.68
N ILE A 189 8.18 15.86 -21.97
CA ILE A 189 7.03 16.55 -22.59
C ILE A 189 5.80 15.63 -22.63
N GLU A 190 5.98 14.37 -23.03
CA GLU A 190 4.88 13.40 -23.06
C GLU A 190 4.38 13.12 -21.63
N LYS A 191 5.30 12.95 -20.67
CA LYS A 191 4.95 12.73 -19.25
C LYS A 191 4.15 13.89 -18.66
N THR A 192 4.51 15.13 -18.97
CA THR A 192 3.78 16.32 -18.53
C THR A 192 2.40 16.40 -19.20
N ASN A 193 2.30 16.16 -20.51
CA ASN A 193 1.02 16.18 -21.23
C ASN A 193 0.01 15.12 -20.77
N LEU A 194 0.51 13.99 -20.25
CA LEU A 194 -0.30 12.91 -19.70
C LEU A 194 -0.67 13.13 -18.22
N ALA A 195 -0.07 14.10 -17.53
CA ALA A 195 -0.17 14.26 -16.07
C ALA A 195 -1.62 14.31 -15.55
N LEU A 196 -2.54 14.91 -16.31
CA LEU A 196 -3.96 15.08 -15.96
C LEU A 196 -4.93 14.24 -16.81
N LYS A 197 -4.41 13.39 -17.70
CA LYS A 197 -5.22 12.60 -18.67
C LYS A 197 -5.30 11.12 -18.33
N GLU A 198 -4.66 10.71 -17.24
CA GLU A 198 -4.56 9.33 -16.79
C GLU A 198 -4.73 9.27 -15.27
N GLY A 199 -5.03 8.08 -14.77
CA GLY A 199 -4.95 7.74 -13.36
C GLY A 199 -3.75 6.87 -13.03
N CYS A 200 -3.55 6.64 -11.75
CA CYS A 200 -2.52 5.76 -11.22
C CYS A 200 -3.06 4.88 -10.09
N GLN A 201 -2.77 3.60 -10.15
CA GLN A 201 -2.85 2.70 -8.99
C GLN A 201 -1.44 2.51 -8.42
N ILE A 202 -1.24 2.88 -7.17
CA ILE A 202 -0.02 2.60 -6.42
C ILE A 202 -0.31 1.43 -5.49
N TYR A 203 0.44 0.35 -5.61
CA TYR A 203 0.26 -0.81 -4.73
C TYR A 203 1.58 -1.50 -4.41
N GLY A 204 1.62 -2.18 -3.27
CA GLY A 204 2.80 -2.89 -2.80
C GLY A 204 3.01 -2.68 -1.31
N TYR A 205 4.27 -2.67 -0.89
CA TYR A 205 4.61 -2.41 0.50
C TYR A 205 5.91 -1.62 0.62
N MET A 206 6.05 -0.91 1.73
CA MET A 206 7.26 -0.20 2.14
C MET A 206 7.67 -0.64 3.54
N GLU A 207 8.96 -0.57 3.84
CA GLU A 207 9.49 -0.82 5.18
C GLU A 207 10.07 0.47 5.75
N VAL A 208 9.47 0.95 6.84
CA VAL A 208 9.87 2.20 7.51
C VAL A 208 10.32 1.92 8.93
N ASN A 209 11.06 2.84 9.52
CA ASN A 209 11.35 2.78 10.96
C ASN A 209 10.05 2.81 11.77
N ARG A 210 9.92 1.98 12.80
CA ARG A 210 8.75 1.96 13.70
C ARG A 210 8.80 3.11 14.71
N VAL A 211 8.72 4.32 14.19
CA VAL A 211 8.70 5.58 14.94
C VAL A 211 7.58 6.48 14.40
N GLY A 212 7.31 7.60 15.08
CA GLY A 212 6.38 8.60 14.54
C GLY A 212 6.89 9.13 13.20
N GLY A 213 6.01 9.24 12.22
CA GLY A 213 6.35 9.69 10.87
C GLY A 213 5.11 9.86 10.01
N SER A 214 5.34 10.23 8.75
CA SER A 214 4.28 10.30 7.73
C SER A 214 4.81 9.84 6.38
N PHE A 215 3.89 9.38 5.54
CA PHE A 215 4.15 9.21 4.12
C PHE A 215 3.18 10.07 3.33
N HIS A 216 3.64 10.57 2.19
CA HIS A 216 2.89 11.48 1.34
C HIS A 216 2.83 10.92 -0.08
N ILE A 217 1.64 10.99 -0.67
CA ILE A 217 1.42 10.74 -2.10
C ILE A 217 1.05 12.08 -2.71
N ALA A 218 1.95 12.65 -3.51
CA ALA A 218 1.78 14.00 -4.03
C ALA A 218 2.24 14.12 -5.49
N PRO A 219 1.62 15.01 -6.28
CA PRO A 219 2.07 15.32 -7.63
C PRO A 219 3.39 16.09 -7.60
N GLY A 220 4.19 15.95 -8.66
CA GLY A 220 5.43 16.69 -8.86
C GLY A 220 6.67 15.98 -8.31
N LYS A 221 7.86 16.46 -8.75
CA LYS A 221 9.13 15.96 -8.25
C LYS A 221 9.34 16.45 -6.81
N SER A 222 9.65 15.54 -5.89
CA SER A 222 9.94 15.89 -4.50
C SER A 222 11.42 16.27 -4.32
N PHE A 223 11.71 17.26 -3.46
CA PHE A 223 13.06 17.59 -3.03
C PHE A 223 13.08 18.28 -1.67
N THR A 224 14.23 18.21 -1.02
CA THR A 224 14.46 18.81 0.30
C THR A 224 15.36 20.03 0.16
N ILE A 225 14.85 21.22 0.52
CA ILE A 225 15.64 22.46 0.60
C ILE A 225 15.57 22.98 2.03
N ASN A 226 16.72 23.21 2.67
CA ASN A 226 16.81 23.74 4.04
C ASN A 226 15.96 22.97 5.06
N HIS A 227 15.95 21.64 5.00
CA HIS A 227 15.11 20.75 5.84
C HIS A 227 13.59 20.89 5.62
N VAL A 228 13.15 21.56 4.55
CA VAL A 228 11.75 21.61 4.13
C VAL A 228 11.58 20.71 2.91
N HIS A 229 10.67 19.74 3.03
CA HIS A 229 10.25 18.89 1.92
C HIS A 229 9.23 19.63 1.07
N VAL A 230 9.50 19.76 -0.23
CA VAL A 230 8.62 20.44 -1.17
C VAL A 230 8.46 19.64 -2.45
N HIS A 231 7.31 19.81 -3.10
CA HIS A 231 7.01 19.22 -4.39
C HIS A 231 6.98 20.30 -5.47
N ASP A 232 7.74 20.09 -6.53
CA ASP A 232 7.70 20.93 -7.72
C ASP A 232 6.71 20.36 -8.73
N VAL A 233 5.61 21.10 -8.86
CA VAL A 233 4.47 20.79 -9.71
C VAL A 233 4.47 21.60 -11.02
N GLN A 234 5.57 22.26 -11.36
CA GLN A 234 5.66 22.96 -12.64
C GLN A 234 5.52 21.99 -13.82
N PRO A 235 4.89 22.43 -14.93
CA PRO A 235 4.38 23.79 -15.20
C PRO A 235 2.96 24.05 -14.65
N TYR A 236 2.36 23.09 -13.93
CA TYR A 236 1.02 23.22 -13.39
C TYR A 236 0.99 23.98 -12.05
N SER A 237 -0.18 24.48 -11.67
CA SER A 237 -0.44 24.97 -10.31
C SER A 237 -0.93 23.82 -9.44
N SER A 238 -0.61 23.82 -8.15
CA SER A 238 -1.12 22.85 -7.17
C SER A 238 -2.65 22.73 -7.20
N SER A 239 -3.34 23.86 -7.39
CA SER A 239 -4.80 23.93 -7.47
C SER A 239 -5.44 23.10 -8.59
N VAL A 240 -4.69 22.78 -9.64
CA VAL A 240 -5.21 22.04 -10.81
C VAL A 240 -5.28 20.53 -10.52
N PHE A 241 -4.52 20.04 -9.55
CA PHE A 241 -4.48 18.61 -9.25
C PHE A 241 -5.65 18.19 -8.38
N ASN A 242 -6.46 17.28 -8.91
CA ASN A 242 -7.49 16.60 -8.15
C ASN A 242 -6.88 15.35 -7.48
N THR A 243 -6.60 15.45 -6.19
CA THR A 243 -6.01 14.39 -5.36
C THR A 243 -7.06 13.49 -4.71
N THR A 244 -8.29 13.50 -5.23
CA THR A 244 -9.33 12.52 -4.87
C THR A 244 -8.77 11.12 -5.09
N HIS A 245 -8.91 10.26 -4.09
CA HIS A 245 -8.31 8.93 -4.13
C HIS A 245 -9.19 7.90 -3.44
N PHE A 246 -9.02 6.65 -3.87
CA PHE A 246 -9.69 5.50 -3.30
C PHE A 246 -8.67 4.58 -2.65
N ILE A 247 -8.84 4.33 -1.36
CA ILE A 247 -8.00 3.41 -0.59
C ILE A 247 -8.60 2.01 -0.76
N LYS A 248 -7.96 1.18 -1.59
CA LYS A 248 -8.33 -0.23 -1.70
C LYS A 248 -7.87 -1.01 -0.49
N HIS A 249 -6.63 -0.77 -0.08
CA HIS A 249 -6.05 -1.40 1.09
C HIS A 249 -5.02 -0.48 1.76
N LEU A 250 -5.05 -0.38 3.09
CA LEU A 250 -3.99 0.24 3.87
C LEU A 250 -3.87 -0.44 5.25
N SER A 251 -2.75 -1.12 5.47
CA SER A 251 -2.48 -1.85 6.71
C SER A 251 -1.04 -1.67 7.18
N PHE A 252 -0.83 -1.92 8.47
CA PHE A 252 0.47 -1.81 9.15
C PHE A 252 0.84 -3.15 9.74
N GLY A 253 1.95 -3.72 9.28
CA GLY A 253 2.45 -5.02 9.71
C GLY A 253 1.78 -6.18 8.98
N THR A 254 1.57 -7.26 9.72
CA THR A 254 0.89 -8.47 9.25
C THR A 254 -0.58 -8.43 9.61
N ASP A 255 -1.42 -8.99 8.75
CA ASP A 255 -2.84 -9.16 9.07
C ASP A 255 -3.02 -10.11 10.26
N ILE A 256 -3.98 -9.77 11.12
CA ILE A 256 -4.32 -10.51 12.33
C ILE A 256 -5.70 -11.10 12.11
N GLU A 257 -5.79 -12.43 12.11
CA GLU A 257 -7.07 -13.13 11.96
C GLU A 257 -8.04 -12.73 13.08
N GLY A 258 -9.25 -12.30 12.71
CA GLY A 258 -10.30 -11.91 13.66
C GLY A 258 -10.26 -10.46 14.13
N ALA A 259 -9.28 -9.65 13.70
CA ALA A 259 -9.23 -8.22 13.98
C ALA A 259 -9.31 -7.39 12.68
N ASN A 260 -9.91 -6.21 12.75
CA ASN A 260 -9.87 -5.26 11.63
C ASN A 260 -8.52 -4.50 11.63
N THR A 261 -7.55 -5.02 10.88
CA THR A 261 -6.20 -4.42 10.73
C THR A 261 -6.14 -3.27 9.73
N ALA A 262 -7.20 -3.04 8.96
CA ALA A 262 -7.22 -2.11 7.84
C ALA A 262 -8.50 -1.25 7.84
N PRO A 263 -8.65 -0.34 8.83
CA PRO A 263 -9.87 0.45 9.01
C PRO A 263 -10.15 1.45 7.87
N LEU A 264 -9.16 1.71 7.02
CA LEU A 264 -9.26 2.67 5.91
C LEU A 264 -9.63 2.03 4.57
N ASP A 265 -9.82 0.71 4.55
CA ASP A 265 -10.16 -0.03 3.33
C ASP A 265 -11.54 0.37 2.81
N GLY A 266 -11.61 0.65 1.50
CA GLY A 266 -12.84 1.07 0.82
C GLY A 266 -13.19 2.55 1.01
N ILE A 267 -12.34 3.34 1.67
CA ILE A 267 -12.60 4.78 1.87
C ILE A 267 -12.26 5.55 0.58
N ASN A 268 -13.16 6.49 0.24
CA ASN A 268 -12.95 7.46 -0.82
C ASN A 268 -12.66 8.85 -0.21
N GLY A 269 -11.43 9.33 -0.35
CA GLY A 269 -11.01 10.66 0.07
C GLY A 269 -11.23 11.65 -1.06
N VAL A 270 -12.11 12.64 -0.87
CA VAL A 270 -12.41 13.65 -1.91
C VAL A 270 -11.56 14.90 -1.69
N ALA A 271 -10.74 15.23 -2.68
CA ALA A 271 -9.89 16.42 -2.68
C ALA A 271 -9.77 16.95 -4.12
N LYS A 272 -10.61 17.93 -4.46
CA LYS A 272 -10.74 18.44 -5.83
C LYS A 272 -9.58 19.35 -6.28
N GLU A 273 -8.82 19.87 -5.32
CA GLU A 273 -7.73 20.81 -5.53
C GLU A 273 -6.53 20.40 -4.67
N GLY A 274 -5.32 20.60 -5.18
CA GLY A 274 -4.09 20.45 -4.40
C GLY A 274 -3.90 21.67 -3.50
N LYS A 275 -3.80 21.42 -2.19
CA LYS A 275 -3.44 22.42 -1.19
C LYS A 275 -1.93 22.50 -1.00
#